data_AF-A0A2G2DCT9-F1
#
_entry.id   AF-A0A2G2DCT9-F1
#
_cell.length_a   1.000
_cell.length_b   1.000
_cell.length_c   1.000
_cell.angle_alpha   90.00
_cell.angle_beta   90.00
_cell.angle_gamma   90.00
#
_symmetry.space_group_name_H-M   'P 1'
#
loop_
_entity.id
_entity.type
_entity.pdbx_description
1 polymer ?
#
loop_
_entity_poly.entity_id
_entity_poly.type
_entity_poly.pdbx_seq_one_letter_code
_entity_poly.pdbx_strand_id
1 'polypeptide(L)'
;MAYLDGHYLLSGDGTGFYSSAKVSSPYCLSKKSRNGQTLYYQQMYAASFVRPGCKIVIPTFPEMITKQDGSTKNDCERNAAKRFYSKFRKEHPHLKVIVIEDGLASNAPHIRDLERLQLRYILGAKPGDHKALFTELAQAIKSGRATEFSMIDPNDRKTGHFFKFANKISLNKSNTDLLINVLEYTQINKNEKTPPSVG
;
A
#
# COMPACT_ATOMS: atom_id res chain seq x y z
N MET A 1 9.29 2.31 -19.77
CA MET A 1 9.16 1.88 -18.36
C MET A 1 8.27 2.80 -17.54
N ALA A 2 8.31 4.13 -17.73
CA ALA A 2 7.35 5.03 -17.09
C ALA A 2 5.90 4.62 -17.42
N TYR A 3 5.01 4.74 -16.42
CA TYR A 3 3.64 4.28 -16.45
C TYR A 3 2.63 5.42 -16.59
N LEU A 4 2.67 6.41 -15.69
CA LEU A 4 1.72 7.53 -15.66
C LEU A 4 2.47 8.84 -15.43
N ASP A 5 2.25 9.85 -16.28
CA ASP A 5 2.90 11.17 -16.21
C ASP A 5 4.44 11.11 -16.04
N GLY A 6 5.09 10.17 -16.72
CA GLY A 6 6.54 9.96 -16.58
C GLY A 6 6.98 9.34 -15.25
N HIS A 7 6.07 8.83 -14.42
CA HIS A 7 6.38 8.16 -13.16
C HIS A 7 6.53 6.65 -13.34
N TYR A 8 7.49 6.05 -12.63
CA TYR A 8 7.69 4.61 -12.55
C TYR A 8 6.90 4.03 -11.38
N LEU A 9 6.46 2.78 -11.48
CA LEU A 9 5.80 2.09 -10.38
C LEU A 9 6.85 1.37 -9.53
N LEU A 10 6.86 1.64 -8.22
CA LEU A 10 7.72 0.98 -7.25
C LEU A 10 6.85 0.23 -6.25
N SER A 11 6.85 -1.10 -6.36
CA SER A 11 6.09 -1.98 -5.45
C SER A 11 6.95 -2.32 -4.25
N GLY A 12 6.47 -2.10 -3.03
CA GLY A 12 7.20 -2.36 -1.79
C GLY A 12 6.44 -3.28 -0.83
N ASP A 13 7.15 -4.16 -0.12
CA ASP A 13 6.56 -5.05 0.88
C ASP A 13 7.60 -5.54 1.90
N GLY A 14 7.14 -5.88 3.11
CA GLY A 14 7.92 -6.57 4.12
C GLY A 14 8.01 -8.08 3.86
N THR A 15 9.20 -8.61 3.66
CA THR A 15 9.41 -10.04 3.38
C THR A 15 10.37 -10.71 4.35
N GLY A 16 10.04 -11.94 4.75
CA GLY A 16 10.89 -12.80 5.58
C GLY A 16 11.71 -13.76 4.72
N PHE A 17 13.00 -13.83 4.96
CA PHE A 17 13.92 -14.67 4.18
C PHE A 17 14.69 -15.70 5.03
N TYR A 18 14.59 -15.61 6.35
CA TYR A 18 15.25 -16.56 7.27
C TYR A 18 14.42 -16.80 8.52
N SER A 19 14.39 -18.05 9.00
CA SER A 19 13.91 -18.38 10.34
C SER A 19 14.58 -19.63 10.90
N SER A 20 14.83 -19.66 12.21
CA SER A 20 15.38 -20.81 12.93
C SER A 20 15.01 -20.79 14.41
N ALA A 21 14.78 -21.97 14.99
CA ALA A 21 14.61 -22.14 16.44
C ALA A 21 15.94 -22.41 17.16
N LYS A 22 17.03 -22.66 16.40
CA LYS A 22 18.33 -23.09 16.95
C LYS A 22 19.45 -22.08 16.73
N VAL A 23 19.43 -21.40 15.59
CA VAL A 23 20.50 -20.50 15.15
C VAL A 23 19.97 -19.07 15.19
N SER A 24 20.74 -18.18 15.82
CA SER A 24 20.40 -16.77 15.97
C SER A 24 21.62 -15.90 15.75
N SER A 25 21.38 -14.62 15.45
CA SER A 25 22.39 -13.57 15.43
C SER A 25 21.83 -12.32 16.13
N PRO A 26 22.68 -11.34 16.48
CA PRO A 26 22.22 -10.06 17.03
C PRO A 26 21.22 -9.32 16.14
N TYR A 27 21.24 -9.59 14.83
CA TYR A 27 20.35 -8.99 13.84
C TYR A 27 18.99 -9.70 13.71
N CYS A 28 18.80 -10.85 14.36
CA CYS A 28 17.53 -11.55 14.30
C CYS A 28 16.45 -10.85 15.15
N LEU A 29 15.25 -10.78 14.60
CA LEU A 29 14.03 -10.58 15.38
C LEU A 29 13.67 -11.89 16.09
N SER A 30 12.89 -11.79 17.16
CA SER A 30 12.48 -12.95 17.97
C SER A 30 10.99 -12.92 18.29
N LYS A 31 10.31 -14.05 18.16
CA LYS A 31 8.93 -14.23 18.64
C LYS A 31 8.82 -15.51 19.48
N LYS A 32 8.05 -15.48 20.56
CA LYS A 32 7.73 -16.65 21.38
C LYS A 32 6.43 -17.29 20.88
N SER A 33 6.46 -18.60 20.65
CA SER A 33 5.26 -19.37 20.34
C SER A 33 4.42 -19.58 21.60
N ARG A 34 3.14 -19.99 21.43
CA ARG A 34 2.25 -20.35 22.55
C ARG A 34 2.82 -21.46 23.42
N ASN A 35 3.70 -22.29 22.86
CA ASN A 35 4.32 -23.44 23.54
C ASN A 35 5.66 -23.05 24.21
N GLY A 36 5.98 -21.75 24.32
CA GLY A 36 7.20 -21.25 24.96
C GLY A 36 8.46 -21.28 24.10
N GLN A 37 8.42 -21.91 22.91
CA GLN A 37 9.56 -21.99 22.01
C GLN A 37 9.84 -20.63 21.35
N THR A 38 11.11 -20.21 21.32
CA THR A 38 11.53 -18.98 20.66
C THR A 38 11.92 -19.27 19.21
N LEU A 39 11.34 -18.51 18.28
CA LEU A 39 11.74 -18.51 16.88
C LEU A 39 12.49 -17.21 16.56
N TYR A 40 13.70 -17.36 16.03
CA TYR A 40 14.49 -16.26 15.50
C TYR A 40 14.25 -16.14 14.00
N TYR A 41 14.13 -14.92 13.50
CA TYR A 41 13.84 -14.69 12.09
C TYR A 41 14.43 -13.38 11.61
N GLN A 42 14.66 -13.28 10.30
CA GLN A 42 15.08 -12.05 9.65
C GLN A 42 14.08 -11.66 8.57
N GLN A 43 13.84 -10.36 8.47
CA GLN A 43 12.98 -9.77 7.47
C GLN A 43 13.68 -8.55 6.88
N MET A 44 13.26 -8.18 5.69
CA MET A 44 13.64 -6.94 5.03
C MET A 44 12.40 -6.31 4.43
N TYR A 45 12.39 -4.99 4.36
CA TYR A 45 11.54 -4.27 3.45
C TYR A 45 12.24 -4.23 2.09
N ALA A 46 11.56 -4.71 1.06
CA ALA A 46 12.10 -4.80 -0.29
C ALA A 46 11.16 -4.08 -1.25
N ALA A 47 11.73 -3.36 -2.23
CA ALA A 47 10.95 -2.76 -3.28
C ALA A 47 11.55 -3.02 -4.66
N SER A 48 10.68 -3.13 -5.66
CA SER A 48 11.06 -3.38 -7.06
C SER A 48 10.25 -2.52 -8.01
N PHE A 49 10.90 -2.04 -9.08
CA PHE A 49 10.20 -1.41 -10.17
C PHE A 49 9.41 -2.44 -10.96
N VAL A 50 8.14 -2.14 -11.17
CA VAL A 50 7.18 -3.01 -11.86
C VAL A 50 6.53 -2.29 -13.04
N ARG A 51 5.97 -3.06 -13.97
CA ARG A 51 5.17 -2.54 -15.09
C ARG A 51 4.04 -3.52 -15.42
N PRO A 52 2.77 -3.08 -15.53
CA PRO A 52 1.68 -3.94 -15.96
C PRO A 52 1.96 -4.63 -17.29
N GLY A 53 1.62 -5.91 -17.38
CA GLY A 53 1.90 -6.74 -18.55
C GLY A 53 3.38 -7.15 -18.72
N CYS A 54 4.27 -6.86 -17.77
CA CYS A 54 5.66 -7.29 -17.80
C CYS A 54 5.97 -8.18 -16.59
N LYS A 55 6.54 -9.37 -16.85
CA LYS A 55 6.93 -10.32 -15.79
C LYS A 55 8.29 -10.02 -15.17
N ILE A 56 9.11 -9.19 -15.83
CA ILE A 56 10.44 -8.81 -15.37
C ILE A 56 10.31 -7.60 -14.46
N VAL A 57 10.98 -7.66 -13.30
CA VAL A 57 11.05 -6.59 -12.31
C VAL A 57 12.50 -6.15 -12.12
N ILE A 58 12.71 -4.90 -11.71
CA ILE A 58 14.05 -4.39 -11.37
C ILE A 58 14.10 -4.12 -9.87
N PRO A 59 14.82 -4.92 -9.07
CA PRO A 59 14.90 -4.73 -7.64
C PRO A 59 15.71 -3.47 -7.28
N THR A 60 15.37 -2.88 -6.14
CA THR A 60 16.17 -1.82 -5.49
C THR A 60 16.98 -2.43 -4.32
N PHE A 61 17.77 -1.60 -3.64
CA PHE A 61 18.45 -2.04 -2.42
C PHE A 61 17.42 -2.43 -1.33
N PRO A 62 17.68 -3.46 -0.51
CA PRO A 62 16.78 -3.81 0.58
C PRO A 62 17.01 -2.93 1.82
N GLU A 63 16.01 -2.84 2.69
CA GLU A 63 16.15 -2.28 4.05
C GLU A 63 15.88 -3.37 5.08
N MET A 64 16.89 -3.73 5.85
CA MET A 64 16.79 -4.77 6.87
C MET A 64 15.86 -4.35 8.03
N ILE A 65 14.96 -5.26 8.42
CA ILE A 65 14.09 -5.10 9.60
C ILE A 65 14.79 -5.78 10.78
N THR A 66 15.62 -5.01 11.48
CA THR A 66 16.43 -5.49 12.61
C THR A 66 16.23 -4.59 13.81
N LYS A 67 16.48 -5.11 15.02
CA LYS A 67 16.51 -4.27 16.22
C LYS A 67 17.49 -3.12 15.99
N GLN A 68 17.04 -1.91 16.31
CA GLN A 68 17.86 -0.71 16.21
C GLN A 68 18.69 -0.57 17.49
N ASP A 69 19.86 0.06 17.39
CA ASP A 69 20.74 0.26 18.55
C ASP A 69 20.00 0.97 19.68
N GLY A 70 20.13 0.43 20.90
CA GLY A 70 19.43 0.92 22.09
C GLY A 70 17.94 0.50 22.20
N SER A 71 17.37 -0.18 21.20
CA SER A 71 16.01 -0.71 21.27
C SER A 71 15.96 -2.14 21.80
N THR A 72 15.16 -2.34 22.87
CA THR A 72 14.80 -3.68 23.35
C THR A 72 13.65 -4.31 22.57
N LYS A 73 12.94 -3.52 21.76
CA LYS A 73 11.79 -3.95 20.95
C LYS A 73 12.22 -4.36 19.56
N ASN A 74 11.55 -5.39 19.02
CA ASN A 74 11.64 -5.73 17.62
C ASN A 74 11.27 -4.51 16.77
N ASP A 75 12.02 -4.29 15.70
CA ASP A 75 11.64 -3.29 14.71
C ASP A 75 10.41 -3.77 13.91
N CYS A 76 9.79 -2.85 13.18
CA CYS A 76 8.61 -3.14 12.40
C CYS A 76 8.75 -2.67 10.95
N GLU A 77 7.94 -3.27 10.09
CA GLU A 77 7.89 -2.99 8.66
C GLU A 77 7.70 -1.51 8.37
N ARG A 78 6.80 -0.82 9.09
CA ARG A 78 6.56 0.62 8.92
C ARG A 78 7.82 1.47 9.12
N ASN A 79 8.62 1.16 10.13
CA ASN A 79 9.85 1.90 10.38
C ASN A 79 10.90 1.61 9.30
N ALA A 80 11.00 0.36 8.85
CA ALA A 80 11.87 -0.01 7.75
C ALA A 80 11.44 0.66 6.44
N ALA A 81 10.15 0.66 6.10
CA ALA A 81 9.60 1.38 4.94
C ALA A 81 9.98 2.88 4.99
N LYS A 82 9.82 3.53 6.15
CA LYS A 82 10.23 4.93 6.34
C LYS A 82 11.72 5.15 6.06
N ARG A 83 12.59 4.28 6.58
CA ARG A 83 14.04 4.35 6.32
C ARG A 83 14.36 4.10 4.85
N PHE A 84 13.74 3.07 4.26
CA PHE A 84 13.87 2.72 2.86
C PHE A 84 13.52 3.90 1.95
N TYR A 85 12.32 4.47 2.07
CA TYR A 85 11.89 5.56 1.19
C TYR A 85 12.72 6.83 1.38
N SER A 86 13.18 7.10 2.61
CA SER A 86 14.07 8.23 2.88
C SER A 86 15.43 8.06 2.19
N LYS A 87 16.02 6.86 2.25
CA LYS A 87 17.26 6.53 1.51
C LYS A 87 17.02 6.55 0.00
N PHE A 88 15.91 5.97 -0.46
CA PHE A 88 15.57 5.87 -1.88
C PHE A 88 15.47 7.26 -2.50
N ARG A 89 14.75 8.18 -1.85
CA ARG A 89 14.63 9.56 -2.33
C ARG A 89 15.96 10.31 -2.31
N LYS A 90 16.82 10.04 -1.33
CA LYS A 90 18.16 10.64 -1.25
C LYS A 90 19.07 10.17 -2.41
N GLU A 91 19.04 8.88 -2.74
CA GLU A 91 19.85 8.31 -3.82
C GLU A 91 19.29 8.63 -5.21
N HIS A 92 17.96 8.70 -5.33
CA HIS A 92 17.26 8.89 -6.59
C HIS A 92 16.32 10.12 -6.56
N PRO A 93 16.85 11.34 -6.32
CA PRO A 93 16.02 12.55 -6.20
C PRO A 93 15.30 12.90 -7.51
N HIS A 94 15.87 12.52 -8.66
CA HIS A 94 15.36 12.80 -9.99
C HIS A 94 14.26 11.81 -10.46
N LEU A 95 14.14 10.63 -9.82
CA LEU A 95 13.17 9.64 -10.24
C LEU A 95 11.75 10.02 -9.79
N LYS A 96 10.85 10.12 -10.75
CA LYS A 96 9.41 10.28 -10.53
C LYS A 96 8.82 8.90 -10.26
N VAL A 97 8.24 8.69 -9.08
CA VAL A 97 7.78 7.36 -8.65
C VAL A 97 6.37 7.41 -8.09
N ILE A 98 5.59 6.39 -8.41
CA ILE A 98 4.34 6.01 -7.76
C ILE A 98 4.61 4.75 -6.96
N VAL A 99 4.50 4.85 -5.64
CA VAL A 99 4.60 3.72 -4.71
C VAL A 99 3.31 2.90 -4.78
N ILE A 100 3.45 1.58 -4.85
CA ILE A 100 2.34 0.63 -4.82
C ILE A 100 2.50 -0.32 -3.65
N GLU A 101 1.52 -0.35 -2.76
CA GLU A 101 1.54 -1.20 -1.57
C GLU A 101 0.11 -1.64 -1.22
N ASP A 102 0.00 -2.57 -0.28
CA ASP A 102 -1.27 -3.19 0.10
C ASP A 102 -2.11 -2.34 1.08
N GLY A 103 -3.16 -2.96 1.63
CA GLY A 103 -4.08 -2.37 2.60
C GLY A 103 -3.44 -1.88 3.91
N LEU A 104 -2.37 -2.53 4.35
CA LEU A 104 -1.72 -2.25 5.63
C LEU A 104 -0.90 -0.95 5.55
N ALA A 105 -0.38 -0.64 4.36
CA ALA A 105 0.38 0.58 4.08
C ALA A 105 -0.50 1.85 4.05
N SER A 106 -1.82 1.73 3.84
CA SER A 106 -2.78 2.84 3.78
C SER A 106 -3.10 3.49 5.14
N ASN A 107 -2.07 3.88 5.89
CA ASN A 107 -2.19 4.54 7.18
C ASN A 107 -1.59 5.96 7.14
N ALA A 108 -2.12 6.85 7.98
CA ALA A 108 -1.78 8.27 7.93
C ALA A 108 -0.27 8.57 8.13
N PRO A 109 0.45 7.92 9.08
CA PRO A 109 1.89 8.14 9.21
C PRO A 109 2.67 7.83 7.92
N HIS A 110 2.34 6.71 7.27
CA HIS A 110 3.03 6.28 6.06
C HIS A 110 2.74 7.20 4.88
N ILE A 111 1.48 7.55 4.66
CA ILE A 111 1.08 8.49 3.60
C ILE A 111 1.81 9.83 3.76
N ARG A 112 1.87 10.38 4.99
CA ARG A 112 2.60 11.63 5.26
C ARG A 112 4.09 11.51 4.97
N ASP A 113 4.70 10.36 5.25
CA ASP A 113 6.10 10.10 4.90
C ASP A 113 6.30 10.09 3.37
N LEU A 114 5.39 9.49 2.60
CA LEU A 114 5.44 9.50 1.14
C LEU A 114 5.26 10.92 0.56
N GLU A 115 4.28 11.68 1.06
CA GLU A 115 4.03 13.07 0.65
C GLU A 115 5.24 13.97 0.94
N ARG A 116 5.80 13.87 2.15
CA ARG A 116 7.01 14.61 2.55
C ARG A 116 8.19 14.30 1.62
N LEU A 117 8.30 13.06 1.14
CA LEU A 117 9.34 12.62 0.21
C LEU A 117 8.96 12.84 -1.26
N GLN A 118 7.84 13.51 -1.55
CA GLN A 118 7.34 13.77 -2.91
C GLN A 118 7.21 12.48 -3.73
N LEU A 119 6.79 11.38 -3.09
CA LEU A 119 6.47 10.12 -3.73
C LEU A 119 4.96 10.07 -3.93
N ARG A 120 4.50 9.90 -5.18
CA ARG A 120 3.09 9.61 -5.44
C ARG A 120 2.79 8.19 -4.98
N TYR A 121 1.53 7.84 -4.79
CA TYR A 121 1.17 6.52 -4.28
C TYR A 121 -0.18 6.02 -4.80
N ILE A 122 -0.29 4.70 -4.86
CA ILE A 122 -1.52 3.93 -5.03
C ILE A 122 -1.48 2.85 -3.95
N LEU A 123 -2.24 3.06 -2.89
CA LEU A 123 -2.26 2.16 -1.74
C LEU A 123 -3.61 1.45 -1.67
N GLY A 124 -3.60 0.15 -1.42
CA GLY A 124 -4.83 -0.62 -1.29
C GLY A 124 -5.67 -0.13 -0.10
N ALA A 125 -7.00 -0.16 -0.21
CA ALA A 125 -7.88 0.13 0.93
C ALA A 125 -9.07 -0.84 0.92
N LYS A 126 -9.50 -1.29 2.09
CA LYS A 126 -10.65 -2.20 2.23
C LYS A 126 -11.71 -1.58 3.15
N PRO A 127 -13.01 -1.79 2.89
CA PRO A 127 -14.06 -1.27 3.75
C PRO A 127 -13.95 -1.67 5.22
N GLY A 128 -13.40 -2.86 5.50
CA GLY A 128 -13.16 -3.35 6.86
C GLY A 128 -12.17 -2.48 7.66
N ASP A 129 -11.08 -2.08 7.01
CA ASP A 129 -9.96 -1.37 7.64
C ASP A 129 -10.11 0.16 7.56
N HIS A 130 -10.88 0.66 6.59
CA HIS A 130 -11.04 2.10 6.29
C HIS A 130 -12.50 2.57 6.38
N LYS A 131 -13.26 2.10 7.37
CA LYS A 131 -14.71 2.41 7.52
C LYS A 131 -15.05 3.90 7.36
N ALA A 132 -14.28 4.79 7.99
CA ALA A 132 -14.54 6.24 7.91
C ALA A 132 -14.37 6.79 6.49
N LEU A 133 -13.36 6.32 5.75
CA LEU A 133 -13.11 6.72 4.37
C LEU A 133 -14.27 6.32 3.45
N PHE A 134 -14.73 5.08 3.58
CA PHE A 134 -15.84 4.57 2.76
C PHE A 134 -17.18 5.24 3.13
N THR A 135 -17.39 5.58 4.40
CA THR A 135 -18.54 6.40 4.81
C THR A 135 -18.49 7.80 4.18
N GLU A 136 -17.32 8.46 4.18
CA GLU A 136 -17.16 9.78 3.55
C GLU A 136 -17.35 9.69 2.03
N LEU A 137 -16.81 8.66 1.38
CA LEU A 137 -17.03 8.43 -0.05
C LEU A 137 -18.52 8.26 -0.37
N ALA A 138 -19.25 7.45 0.42
CA ALA A 138 -20.69 7.28 0.25
C ALA A 138 -21.47 8.59 0.44
N GLN A 139 -21.04 9.45 1.37
CA GLN A 139 -21.62 10.78 1.55
C GLN A 139 -21.27 11.72 0.39
N ALA A 140 -20.04 11.66 -0.13
CA ALA A 140 -19.61 12.44 -1.29
C ALA A 140 -20.44 12.09 -2.53
N ILE A 141 -20.78 10.81 -2.72
CA ILE A 141 -21.69 10.35 -3.77
C ILE A 141 -23.09 10.95 -3.58
N LYS A 142 -23.70 10.77 -2.41
CA LYS A 142 -25.04 11.30 -2.11
C LYS A 142 -25.16 12.82 -2.24
N SER A 143 -24.06 13.55 -2.07
CA SER A 143 -24.00 15.00 -2.16
C SER A 143 -23.49 15.52 -3.52
N GLY A 144 -23.28 14.65 -4.51
CA GLY A 144 -22.80 15.03 -5.84
C GLY A 144 -21.36 15.55 -5.87
N ARG A 145 -20.57 15.30 -4.82
CA ARG A 145 -19.14 15.67 -4.71
C ARG A 145 -18.20 14.59 -5.26
N ALA A 146 -18.71 13.39 -5.48
CA ALA A 146 -18.00 12.29 -6.12
C ALA A 146 -18.46 12.14 -7.57
N THR A 147 -17.63 11.51 -8.38
CA THR A 147 -17.97 11.13 -9.75
C THR A 147 -18.14 9.62 -9.81
N GLU A 148 -19.22 9.22 -10.48
CA GLU A 148 -19.52 7.82 -10.78
C GLU A 148 -19.43 7.63 -12.29
N PHE A 149 -18.73 6.58 -12.71
CA PHE A 149 -18.58 6.23 -14.11
C PHE A 149 -18.66 4.71 -14.27
N SER A 150 -19.30 4.25 -15.32
CA SER A 150 -19.36 2.83 -15.65
C SER A 150 -19.09 2.60 -17.13
N MET A 151 -18.53 1.44 -17.43
CA MET A 151 -18.30 0.99 -18.79
C MET A 151 -18.41 -0.52 -18.89
N ILE A 152 -18.72 -1.01 -20.08
CA ILE A 152 -18.65 -2.43 -20.42
C ILE A 152 -17.23 -2.75 -20.90
N ASP A 153 -16.69 -3.90 -20.52
CA ASP A 153 -15.37 -4.34 -20.99
C ASP A 153 -15.38 -4.38 -22.53
N PRO A 154 -14.42 -3.71 -23.21
CA PRO A 154 -14.35 -3.71 -24.67
C PRO A 154 -14.18 -5.11 -25.28
N ASN A 155 -13.58 -6.04 -24.53
CA ASN A 155 -13.26 -7.40 -24.96
C ASN A 155 -14.27 -8.43 -24.40
N ASP A 156 -15.02 -8.11 -23.35
CA ASP A 156 -16.08 -8.96 -22.80
C ASP A 156 -17.36 -8.18 -22.47
N ARG A 157 -18.36 -8.27 -23.35
CA ARG A 157 -19.66 -7.60 -23.14
C ARG A 157 -20.42 -8.05 -21.88
N LYS A 158 -19.99 -9.11 -21.20
CA LYS A 158 -20.58 -9.61 -19.95
C LYS A 158 -19.85 -9.10 -18.71
N THR A 159 -18.77 -8.36 -18.88
CA THR A 159 -18.02 -7.73 -17.80
C THR A 159 -18.37 -6.25 -17.75
N GLY A 160 -18.85 -5.81 -16.60
CA GLY A 160 -19.09 -4.41 -16.29
C GLY A 160 -18.04 -3.88 -15.32
N HIS A 161 -17.57 -2.66 -15.57
CA HIS A 161 -16.66 -1.92 -14.73
C HIS A 161 -17.36 -0.70 -14.13
N PHE A 162 -17.22 -0.50 -12.84
CA PHE A 162 -17.84 0.58 -12.08
C PHE A 162 -16.77 1.30 -11.28
N PHE A 163 -16.74 2.61 -11.43
CA PHE A 163 -15.77 3.48 -10.82
C PHE A 163 -16.49 4.54 -10.00
N LYS A 164 -16.04 4.74 -8.77
CA LYS A 164 -16.45 5.86 -7.93
C LYS A 164 -15.20 6.55 -7.48
N PHE A 165 -15.09 7.86 -7.74
CA PHE A 165 -13.93 8.61 -7.30
C PHE A 165 -14.32 9.92 -6.64
N ALA A 166 -13.56 10.28 -5.62
CA ALA A 166 -13.67 11.55 -4.93
C ALA A 166 -12.26 12.06 -4.61
N ASN A 167 -12.06 13.36 -4.75
CA ASN A 167 -10.80 14.01 -4.44
C ASN A 167 -10.92 14.75 -3.11
N LYS A 168 -9.78 14.87 -2.40
CA LYS A 168 -9.66 15.65 -1.16
C LYS A 168 -10.63 15.21 -0.06
N ILE A 169 -10.75 13.90 0.18
CA ILE A 169 -11.50 13.36 1.32
C ILE A 169 -10.56 12.91 2.43
N SER A 170 -10.99 13.03 3.69
CA SER A 170 -10.17 12.65 4.84
C SER A 170 -9.98 11.14 4.92
N LEU A 171 -8.75 10.68 5.24
CA LEU A 171 -8.45 9.25 5.39
C LEU A 171 -9.26 8.59 6.51
N ASN A 172 -9.36 9.24 7.67
CA ASN A 172 -10.12 8.76 8.82
C ASN A 172 -10.43 9.90 9.81
N LYS A 173 -11.26 9.61 10.83
CA LYS A 173 -11.69 10.58 11.85
C LYS A 173 -10.56 11.19 12.67
N SER A 174 -9.43 10.49 12.82
CA SER A 174 -8.28 10.96 13.60
C SER A 174 -7.26 11.75 12.76
N ASN A 175 -7.42 11.80 11.45
CA ASN A 175 -6.51 12.46 10.50
C ASN A 175 -7.33 13.19 9.45
N THR A 176 -8.18 14.12 9.90
CA THR A 176 -9.08 14.88 9.03
C THR A 176 -8.35 15.85 8.11
N ASP A 177 -7.17 16.30 8.54
CA ASP A 177 -6.22 17.13 7.80
C ASP A 177 -5.58 16.42 6.60
N LEU A 178 -5.47 15.09 6.65
CA LEU A 178 -4.87 14.30 5.59
C LEU A 178 -5.91 14.01 4.49
N LEU A 179 -5.93 14.88 3.49
CA LEU A 179 -6.84 14.82 2.36
C LEU A 179 -6.24 14.00 1.21
N ILE A 180 -6.93 12.92 0.86
CA ILE A 180 -6.49 11.99 -0.19
C ILE A 180 -7.50 11.91 -1.33
N ASN A 181 -7.05 11.34 -2.45
CA ASN A 181 -7.94 10.96 -3.54
C ASN A 181 -8.25 9.47 -3.42
N VAL A 182 -9.52 9.12 -3.63
CA VAL A 182 -10.01 7.74 -3.56
C VAL A 182 -10.59 7.35 -4.91
N LEU A 183 -10.29 6.12 -5.29
CA LEU A 183 -10.90 5.41 -6.42
C LEU A 183 -11.38 4.06 -5.91
N GLU A 184 -12.69 3.87 -5.87
CA GLU A 184 -13.31 2.56 -5.71
C GLU A 184 -13.58 1.98 -7.10
N TYR A 185 -13.11 0.74 -7.31
CA TYR A 185 -13.32 -0.01 -8.53
C TYR A 185 -14.03 -1.32 -8.21
N THR A 186 -15.13 -1.57 -8.91
CA THR A 186 -15.85 -2.83 -8.84
C THR A 186 -15.99 -3.40 -10.24
N GLN A 187 -15.64 -4.68 -10.38
CA GLN A 187 -15.89 -5.47 -11.57
C GLN A 187 -17.06 -6.41 -11.30
N ILE A 188 -17.93 -6.59 -12.29
CA ILE A 188 -19.00 -7.57 -12.25
C ILE A 188 -18.85 -8.46 -13.47
N ASN A 189 -18.76 -9.76 -13.24
CA ASN A 189 -18.78 -10.76 -14.31
C ASN A 189 -20.14 -11.47 -14.36
N LYS A 190 -20.36 -12.30 -15.38
CA LYS A 190 -21.61 -13.06 -15.64
C LYS A 190 -22.21 -13.81 -14.43
N ASN A 191 -21.41 -14.11 -13.41
CA ASN A 191 -21.79 -14.93 -12.25
C ASN A 191 -21.90 -14.12 -10.93
N GLU A 192 -21.63 -12.82 -10.94
CA GLU A 192 -21.68 -11.99 -9.74
C GLU A 192 -22.91 -11.06 -9.77
N LYS A 193 -23.66 -11.02 -8.66
CA LYS A 193 -24.80 -10.12 -8.52
C LYS A 193 -24.31 -8.68 -8.60
N THR A 194 -25.05 -7.84 -9.29
CA THR A 194 -24.83 -6.40 -9.36
C THR A 194 -24.61 -5.85 -7.94
N PRO A 195 -23.53 -5.09 -7.67
CA PRO A 195 -23.45 -4.30 -6.46
C PRO A 195 -24.67 -3.38 -6.51
N PRO A 196 -25.36 -3.18 -5.38
CA PRO A 196 -26.58 -2.40 -5.37
C PRO A 196 -26.27 -1.02 -5.96
N SER A 197 -26.90 -0.72 -7.08
CA SER A 197 -27.11 0.64 -7.54
C SER A 197 -27.86 1.33 -6.41
N VAL A 198 -27.16 2.16 -5.66
CA VAL A 198 -27.80 3.05 -4.69
C VAL A 198 -28.40 4.17 -5.53
N GLY A 199 -29.68 4.01 -5.88
CA GLY A 199 -30.52 5.11 -6.35
C GLY A 199 -30.78 6.12 -5.25
#